data_AF-A0A1C5SL70-F1
#
_entry.id   AF-A0A1C5SL70-F1
#
_cell.length_a   1.000
_cell.length_b   1.000
_cell.length_c   1.000
_cell.angle_alpha   90.00
_cell.angle_beta   90.00
_cell.angle_gamma   90.00
#
_symmetry.space_group_name_H-M   'P 1'
#
loop_
_entity.id
_entity.type
_entity.pdbx_description
1 polymer ?
#
loop_
_entity_poly.entity_id
_entity_poly.type
_entity_poly.pdbx_seq_one_letter_code
_entity_poly.pdbx_strand_id
1 'polypeptide(L)'
;MKKRYVNLILAMVSASAMALGSVPAMAATDSAKTESAKNDSKEDAEASNEKEADAAKTDTLEDGVYTAEFDTDSSMFHVNEANDEKGELTVKDGKMTIHVSLVSKKIVNLFAGTAEDAQKDGAEIIEPTTDTVKYSDGYTEEVYGFDIPVPAIDEEFDVALLGEKGKWYDHKVSVKDPVKTGDVEETTDDTDKKEDSSDKETAEKADASKDEKTSDDKKSEGKKLEDLKLEDGTYEFDVTLTGGTGRATVESPAKVEIKDKEATATIIWSSPNYDYMIVDGEKYEPVNKDGNSTFEIPVTVFDTEMEVTADTVAMSTPHEIDYTLNFDSSSMKKAEK
;
A
#
# COMPACT_ATOMS: atom_id res chain seq x y z
N MET A 1 5.22 -28.98 29.28
CA MET A 1 3.99 -29.41 29.99
C MET A 1 2.83 -28.55 29.54
N LYS A 2 1.80 -29.19 28.95
CA LYS A 2 0.61 -28.57 28.36
C LYS A 2 -0.24 -27.89 29.43
N LYS A 3 -0.63 -26.63 29.23
CA LYS A 3 -1.76 -26.02 29.97
C LYS A 3 -2.94 -25.86 29.01
N ARG A 4 -3.90 -26.77 29.20
CA ARG A 4 -5.22 -26.75 28.57
C ARG A 4 -6.09 -25.79 29.38
N TYR A 5 -6.63 -24.75 28.76
CA TYR A 5 -7.74 -23.99 29.34
C TYR A 5 -9.05 -24.60 28.85
N VAL A 6 -9.88 -24.96 29.83
CA VAL A 6 -11.17 -25.60 29.69
C VAL A 6 -12.24 -24.51 29.60
N ASN A 7 -13.01 -24.52 28.52
CA ASN A 7 -14.25 -23.76 28.38
C ASN A 7 -15.28 -24.24 29.41
N LEU A 8 -15.81 -23.32 30.20
CA LEU A 8 -16.92 -23.59 31.12
C LEU A 8 -18.17 -22.83 30.64
N ILE A 9 -19.06 -23.58 29.99
CA ILE A 9 -20.44 -23.19 29.71
C ILE A 9 -21.24 -23.37 31.00
N LEU A 10 -21.98 -22.36 31.46
CA LEU A 10 -23.04 -22.56 32.45
C LEU A 10 -24.31 -21.79 32.05
N ALA A 11 -25.38 -22.56 31.93
CA ALA A 11 -26.71 -22.18 31.49
C ALA A 11 -27.61 -21.61 32.61
N MET A 12 -28.66 -20.94 32.15
CA MET A 12 -29.83 -20.33 32.80
C MET A 12 -30.40 -20.99 34.07
N VAL A 13 -30.97 -20.18 34.99
CA VAL A 13 -32.27 -20.46 35.66
C VAL A 13 -32.98 -19.14 36.03
N SER A 14 -34.30 -19.11 35.75
CA SER A 14 -35.34 -18.09 35.99
C SER A 14 -35.78 -17.88 37.44
N ALA A 15 -36.38 -16.73 37.77
CA ALA A 15 -37.60 -16.65 38.61
C ALA A 15 -38.26 -15.25 38.59
N SER A 16 -39.56 -15.22 38.31
CA SER A 16 -40.46 -14.07 38.27
C SER A 16 -40.93 -13.60 39.67
N ALA A 17 -41.32 -12.33 39.82
CA ALA A 17 -42.31 -11.90 40.81
C ALA A 17 -43.07 -10.64 40.32
N MET A 18 -44.39 -10.78 40.21
CA MET A 18 -45.37 -9.73 39.88
C MET A 18 -45.68 -8.86 41.12
N ALA A 19 -46.02 -7.59 40.91
CA ALA A 19 -46.95 -6.85 41.78
C ALA A 19 -47.73 -5.80 40.97
N LEU A 20 -49.07 -5.89 41.05
CA LEU A 20 -50.08 -5.01 40.48
C LEU A 20 -50.51 -3.91 41.49
N GLY A 21 -51.02 -2.79 40.99
CA GLY A 21 -51.87 -1.84 41.72
C GLY A 21 -51.94 -0.46 41.04
N SER A 22 -52.91 -0.20 40.15
CA SER A 22 -54.24 0.42 40.39
C SER A 22 -54.24 1.97 40.42
N VAL A 23 -54.82 2.57 39.37
CA VAL A 23 -55.30 3.97 39.21
C VAL A 23 -56.71 4.13 39.86
N PRO A 24 -57.32 5.32 40.13
CA PRO A 24 -57.69 6.32 39.09
C PRO A 24 -57.93 7.83 39.49
N ALA A 25 -58.13 8.65 38.44
CA ALA A 25 -59.15 9.74 38.29
C ALA A 25 -58.88 11.26 38.61
N MET A 26 -58.95 12.06 37.52
CA MET A 26 -59.62 13.39 37.30
C MET A 26 -59.09 14.67 38.01
N ALA A 27 -59.06 15.90 37.47
CA ALA A 27 -59.79 16.57 36.37
C ALA A 27 -59.05 17.84 35.83
N ALA A 28 -59.41 18.25 34.60
CA ALA A 28 -59.52 19.59 33.96
C ALA A 28 -58.51 20.71 34.33
N THR A 29 -57.91 21.46 33.39
CA THR A 29 -58.61 22.43 32.52
C THR A 29 -57.89 22.77 31.20
N ASP A 30 -58.75 23.00 30.22
CA ASP A 30 -58.64 23.45 28.83
C ASP A 30 -57.94 24.82 28.60
N SER A 31 -57.22 24.97 27.48
CA SER A 31 -57.44 26.05 26.50
C SER A 31 -56.44 26.04 25.34
N ALA A 32 -56.99 25.69 24.17
CA ALA A 32 -56.79 26.31 22.86
C ALA A 32 -55.54 25.98 22.01
N LYS A 33 -55.60 25.81 20.68
CA LYS A 33 -56.68 25.53 19.70
C LYS A 33 -56.02 25.57 18.29
N THR A 34 -56.25 24.51 17.49
CA THR A 34 -56.25 24.40 15.98
C THR A 34 -54.98 24.74 15.18
N GLU A 35 -54.69 24.15 14.02
CA GLU A 35 -55.50 23.42 13.01
C GLU A 35 -54.55 22.54 12.16
N SER A 36 -54.86 21.24 11.97
CA SER A 36 -55.27 20.55 10.71
C SER A 36 -54.08 20.09 9.80
N ALA A 37 -54.05 18.89 9.19
CA ALA A 37 -55.10 17.92 8.89
C ALA A 37 -54.58 16.46 8.82
N LYS A 38 -55.34 15.58 9.47
CA LYS A 38 -55.80 14.22 9.11
C LYS A 38 -55.57 13.74 7.66
N ASN A 39 -55.07 12.51 7.46
CA ASN A 39 -55.94 11.34 7.23
C ASN A 39 -55.19 9.99 7.28
N ASP A 40 -55.97 9.01 7.72
CA ASP A 40 -55.71 7.64 8.14
C ASP A 40 -55.50 6.59 7.02
N SER A 41 -54.91 5.46 7.46
CA SER A 41 -55.16 4.05 7.08
C SER A 41 -54.51 3.44 5.82
N LYS A 42 -53.51 2.56 6.08
CA LYS A 42 -53.57 1.07 5.93
C LYS A 42 -54.39 0.54 4.73
N GLU A 43 -53.88 -0.27 3.81
CA GLU A 43 -53.42 -1.66 3.98
C GLU A 43 -52.93 -2.22 2.61
N ASP A 44 -51.89 -3.05 2.64
CA ASP A 44 -51.57 -4.21 1.78
C ASP A 44 -52.19 -4.35 0.36
N ALA A 45 -51.32 -4.44 -0.66
CA ALA A 45 -51.46 -5.39 -1.77
C ALA A 45 -50.17 -5.45 -2.61
N GLU A 46 -49.56 -6.62 -2.61
CA GLU A 46 -48.67 -7.13 -3.66
C GLU A 46 -49.26 -6.95 -5.08
N ALA A 47 -48.42 -6.52 -6.02
CA ALA A 47 -48.39 -7.01 -7.39
C ALA A 47 -47.19 -6.40 -8.14
N SER A 48 -46.16 -7.22 -8.30
CA SER A 48 -45.44 -7.45 -9.56
C SER A 48 -45.66 -6.44 -10.68
N ASN A 49 -44.58 -5.73 -11.03
CA ASN A 49 -44.40 -5.22 -12.39
C ASN A 49 -42.96 -5.52 -12.82
N GLU A 50 -42.82 -6.71 -13.39
CA GLU A 50 -41.74 -7.05 -14.30
C GLU A 50 -41.74 -6.05 -15.45
N LYS A 51 -40.60 -5.40 -15.69
CA LYS A 51 -40.23 -5.02 -17.05
C LYS A 51 -38.73 -5.20 -17.21
N GLU A 52 -38.45 -6.30 -17.89
CA GLU A 52 -37.16 -6.73 -18.40
C GLU A 52 -36.49 -5.70 -19.33
N ALA A 53 -35.16 -5.78 -19.28
CA ALA A 53 -34.22 -5.80 -20.40
C ALA A 53 -33.97 -4.51 -21.21
N ASP A 54 -32.80 -3.93 -20.94
CA ASP A 54 -31.79 -3.63 -21.97
C ASP A 54 -30.41 -3.94 -21.32
N ALA A 55 -29.98 -5.20 -21.40
CA ALA A 55 -28.92 -5.68 -22.30
C ALA A 55 -27.49 -5.22 -21.93
N ALA A 56 -26.80 -6.14 -21.25
CA ALA A 56 -25.36 -6.40 -21.31
C ALA A 56 -24.37 -5.40 -20.69
N LYS A 57 -23.92 -5.75 -19.47
CA LYS A 57 -22.50 -6.02 -19.20
C LYS A 57 -22.38 -6.93 -17.97
N THR A 58 -22.80 -8.19 -18.13
CA THR A 58 -22.18 -9.25 -17.33
C THR A 58 -20.85 -9.53 -18.00
N ASP A 59 -19.81 -8.78 -17.64
CA ASP A 59 -18.44 -9.20 -17.93
C ASP A 59 -18.16 -10.41 -17.03
N THR A 60 -18.77 -11.56 -17.36
CA THR A 60 -18.39 -12.84 -16.77
C THR A 60 -17.01 -13.14 -17.32
N LEU A 61 -16.00 -12.69 -16.57
CA LEU A 61 -14.64 -13.13 -16.74
C LEU A 61 -14.64 -14.66 -16.76
N GLU A 62 -13.91 -15.24 -17.72
CA GLU A 62 -13.70 -16.68 -17.74
C GLU A 62 -12.90 -17.09 -16.50
N ASP A 63 -13.05 -18.34 -16.08
CA ASP A 63 -12.20 -18.88 -15.01
C ASP A 63 -10.72 -18.69 -15.37
N GLY A 64 -9.95 -18.25 -14.38
CA GLY A 64 -8.55 -17.90 -14.55
C GLY A 64 -8.05 -16.91 -13.51
N VAL A 65 -6.77 -16.58 -13.63
CA VAL A 65 -6.10 -15.59 -12.78
C VAL A 65 -5.87 -14.33 -13.59
N TYR A 66 -6.13 -13.19 -12.96
CA TYR A 66 -6.02 -11.87 -13.55
C TYR A 66 -5.25 -10.96 -12.61
N THR A 67 -4.53 -9.99 -13.15
CA THR A 67 -4.09 -8.82 -12.39
C THR A 67 -5.16 -7.74 -12.54
N ALA A 68 -5.62 -7.15 -11.45
CA ALA A 68 -6.66 -6.11 -11.47
C ALA A 68 -6.31 -4.95 -10.54
N GLU A 69 -6.72 -3.74 -10.91
CA GLU A 69 -6.54 -2.55 -10.08
C GLU A 69 -7.49 -2.59 -8.88
N PHE A 70 -7.00 -2.21 -7.70
CA PHE A 70 -7.79 -2.18 -6.47
C PHE A 70 -7.83 -0.77 -5.89
N ASP A 71 -9.00 -0.13 -6.02
CA ASP A 71 -9.26 1.21 -5.51
C ASP A 71 -9.98 1.16 -4.17
N THR A 72 -9.74 2.18 -3.35
CA THR A 72 -10.21 2.29 -1.97
C THR A 72 -10.38 3.75 -1.56
N ASP A 73 -11.36 4.05 -0.73
CA ASP A 73 -11.61 5.41 -0.21
C ASP A 73 -10.68 5.84 0.94
N SER A 74 -9.73 4.98 1.32
CA SER A 74 -8.87 5.18 2.48
C SER A 74 -7.39 5.10 2.15
N SER A 75 -6.67 6.18 2.44
CA SER A 75 -5.21 6.21 2.35
C SER A 75 -4.50 5.30 3.36
N MET A 76 -5.22 4.68 4.30
CA MET A 76 -4.64 3.71 5.25
C MET A 76 -4.85 2.26 4.81
N PHE A 77 -5.73 2.03 3.83
CA PHE A 77 -6.11 0.69 3.37
C PHE A 77 -5.96 0.65 1.87
N HIS A 78 -4.73 0.48 1.40
CA HIS A 78 -4.37 0.39 -0.01
C HIS A 78 -3.37 -0.75 -0.24
N VAL A 79 -3.30 -1.18 -1.49
CA VAL A 79 -2.32 -2.17 -1.94
C VAL A 79 -0.90 -1.62 -1.76
N ASN A 80 0.03 -2.52 -1.46
CA ASN A 80 1.44 -2.20 -1.37
C ASN A 80 1.95 -1.55 -2.67
N GLU A 81 2.76 -0.50 -2.52
CA GLU A 81 3.33 0.26 -3.65
C GLU A 81 4.20 -0.62 -4.57
N ALA A 82 4.80 -1.69 -4.05
CA ALA A 82 5.55 -2.65 -4.87
C ALA A 82 4.69 -3.44 -5.87
N ASN A 83 3.37 -3.45 -5.68
CA ASN A 83 2.42 -4.18 -6.52
C ASN A 83 1.65 -3.25 -7.48
N ASP A 84 2.10 -2.00 -7.69
CA ASP A 84 1.51 -1.03 -8.62
C ASP A 84 -0.02 -0.86 -8.48
N GLU A 85 -0.52 -0.76 -7.24
CA GLU A 85 -1.95 -0.63 -6.90
C GLU A 85 -2.83 -1.80 -7.38
N LYS A 86 -2.21 -2.95 -7.68
CA LYS A 86 -2.89 -4.12 -8.26
C LYS A 86 -2.89 -5.33 -7.34
N GLY A 87 -3.99 -6.06 -7.38
CA GLY A 87 -4.16 -7.36 -6.74
C GLY A 87 -4.23 -8.50 -7.75
N GLU A 88 -4.15 -9.72 -7.23
CA GLU A 88 -4.38 -10.94 -8.00
C GLU A 88 -5.84 -11.35 -7.88
N LEU A 89 -6.60 -11.19 -8.96
CA LEU A 89 -7.99 -11.59 -9.05
C LEU A 89 -8.10 -13.02 -9.58
N THR A 90 -8.62 -13.92 -8.75
CA THR A 90 -8.97 -15.28 -9.13
C THR A 90 -10.46 -15.38 -9.45
N VAL A 91 -10.77 -15.89 -10.64
CA VAL A 91 -12.15 -16.20 -11.07
C VAL A 91 -12.28 -17.72 -11.18
N LYS A 92 -13.23 -18.29 -10.43
CA LYS A 92 -13.50 -19.73 -10.45
C LYS A 92 -14.97 -20.00 -10.21
N ASP A 93 -15.60 -20.78 -11.10
CA ASP A 93 -17.03 -21.09 -11.04
C ASP A 93 -17.91 -19.82 -10.94
N GLY A 94 -17.48 -18.73 -11.60
CA GLY A 94 -18.15 -17.43 -11.56
C GLY A 94 -18.04 -16.68 -10.22
N LYS A 95 -17.25 -17.17 -9.27
CA LYS A 95 -16.88 -16.44 -8.04
C LYS A 95 -15.55 -15.75 -8.24
N MET A 96 -15.50 -14.48 -7.83
CA MET A 96 -14.32 -13.64 -7.95
C MET A 96 -13.75 -13.37 -6.55
N THR A 97 -12.44 -13.50 -6.40
CA THR A 97 -11.73 -13.20 -5.15
C THR A 97 -10.44 -12.49 -5.52
N ILE A 98 -10.23 -11.29 -4.97
CA ILE A 98 -8.99 -10.55 -5.19
C ILE A 98 -8.09 -10.69 -3.96
N HIS A 99 -6.86 -11.11 -4.21
CA HIS A 99 -5.80 -11.12 -3.23
C HIS A 99 -5.06 -9.79 -3.28
N VAL A 100 -5.02 -9.07 -2.16
CA VAL A 100 -4.34 -7.78 -2.03
C VAL A 100 -3.33 -7.80 -0.89
N SER A 101 -2.05 -7.60 -1.20
CA SER A 101 -1.00 -7.38 -0.20
C SER A 101 -1.00 -5.91 0.22
N LEU A 102 -1.08 -5.64 1.53
CA LEU A 102 -1.13 -4.28 2.06
C LEU A 102 0.26 -3.72 2.37
N VAL A 103 0.31 -2.47 2.84
CA VAL A 103 1.56 -1.81 3.28
C VAL A 103 2.03 -2.17 4.69
N SER A 104 1.20 -2.84 5.50
CA SER A 104 1.59 -3.18 6.88
C SER A 104 0.71 -4.26 7.51
N LYS A 105 1.17 -4.81 8.65
CA LYS A 105 0.44 -5.78 9.47
C LYS A 105 -0.57 -5.18 10.46
N LYS A 106 -0.94 -3.89 10.30
CA LYS A 106 -1.80 -3.15 11.26
C LYS A 106 -3.29 -3.40 11.10
N ILE A 107 -3.70 -3.90 9.94
CA ILE A 107 -5.09 -4.30 9.70
C ILE A 107 -5.19 -5.77 10.09
N VAL A 108 -5.95 -6.05 11.13
CA VAL A 108 -5.95 -7.36 11.78
C VAL A 108 -6.83 -8.34 11.02
N ASN A 109 -8.00 -7.90 10.56
CA ASN A 109 -8.97 -8.70 9.82
C ASN A 109 -9.78 -7.81 8.86
N LEU A 110 -10.40 -8.42 7.86
CA LEU A 110 -11.38 -7.78 6.99
C LEU A 110 -12.75 -8.49 7.07
N PHE A 111 -13.78 -7.83 6.56
CA PHE A 111 -15.10 -8.38 6.37
C PHE A 111 -15.71 -7.80 5.09
N ALA A 112 -16.24 -8.68 4.22
CA ALA A 112 -16.94 -8.27 3.00
C ALA A 112 -18.36 -7.80 3.36
N GLY A 113 -18.52 -6.49 3.55
CA GLY A 113 -19.75 -5.83 3.97
C GLY A 113 -19.47 -4.72 4.98
N THR A 114 -20.48 -4.37 5.79
CA THR A 114 -20.37 -3.24 6.73
C THR A 114 -19.76 -3.64 8.08
N ALA A 115 -19.21 -2.67 8.80
CA ALA A 115 -18.68 -2.77 10.14
C ALA A 115 -19.74 -3.17 11.17
N GLU A 116 -21.01 -2.84 10.92
CA GLU A 116 -22.14 -3.31 11.72
C GLU A 116 -22.36 -4.81 11.53
N ASP A 117 -22.30 -5.28 10.28
CA ASP A 117 -22.48 -6.69 9.94
C ASP A 117 -21.32 -7.56 10.45
N ALA A 118 -20.09 -7.04 10.41
CA ALA A 118 -18.89 -7.71 10.92
C ALA A 118 -18.97 -8.03 12.43
N GLN A 119 -19.84 -7.35 13.18
CA GLN A 119 -20.03 -7.56 14.62
C GLN A 119 -21.16 -8.54 14.95
N LYS A 120 -21.91 -9.02 13.94
CA LYS A 120 -23.03 -9.95 14.14
C LYS A 120 -22.53 -11.39 14.25
N ASP A 121 -23.26 -12.23 14.99
CA ASP A 121 -22.97 -13.65 15.07
C ASP A 121 -23.10 -14.33 13.70
N GLY A 122 -22.05 -15.02 13.26
CA GLY A 122 -21.99 -15.70 11.96
C GLY A 122 -21.35 -14.89 10.83
N ALA A 123 -20.79 -13.71 11.13
CA ALA A 123 -19.96 -12.98 10.18
C ALA A 123 -18.73 -13.81 9.75
N GLU A 124 -18.56 -14.01 8.44
CA GLU A 124 -17.38 -14.65 7.85
C GLU A 124 -16.24 -13.64 7.82
N ILE A 125 -15.42 -13.66 8.87
CA ILE A 125 -14.25 -12.80 9.00
C ILE A 125 -13.15 -13.31 8.06
N ILE A 126 -12.59 -12.41 7.26
CA ILE A 126 -11.45 -12.67 6.39
C ILE A 126 -10.18 -12.48 7.23
N GLU A 127 -9.50 -13.58 7.49
CA GLU A 127 -8.22 -13.59 8.21
C GLU A 127 -7.07 -13.19 7.24
N PRO A 128 -6.02 -12.54 7.74
CA PRO A 128 -4.88 -12.14 6.92
C PRO A 128 -4.03 -13.34 6.50
N THR A 129 -3.50 -13.28 5.29
CA THR A 129 -2.31 -14.04 4.89
C THR A 129 -1.05 -13.25 5.24
N THR A 130 0.11 -13.91 5.27
CA THR A 130 1.40 -13.21 5.36
C THR A 130 2.08 -13.30 4.01
N ASP A 131 2.29 -12.15 3.38
CA ASP A 131 2.89 -12.07 2.06
C ASP A 131 4.28 -11.46 2.19
N THR A 132 5.23 -11.99 1.42
CA THR A 132 6.54 -11.36 1.28
C THR A 132 6.51 -10.50 0.03
N VAL A 133 6.48 -9.19 0.22
CA VAL A 133 6.55 -8.23 -0.87
C VAL A 133 8.01 -7.88 -1.12
N LYS A 134 8.45 -7.95 -2.37
CA LYS A 134 9.78 -7.55 -2.79
C LYS A 134 9.69 -6.23 -3.55
N TYR A 135 10.38 -5.22 -3.03
CA TYR A 135 10.48 -3.91 -3.64
C TYR A 135 11.60 -3.88 -4.69
N SER A 136 11.62 -2.85 -5.53
CA SER A 136 12.57 -2.71 -6.64
C SER A 136 14.04 -2.60 -6.19
N ASP A 137 14.27 -2.12 -4.98
CA ASP A 137 15.57 -2.05 -4.29
C ASP A 137 16.05 -3.41 -3.73
N GLY A 138 15.27 -4.48 -3.93
CA GLY A 138 15.55 -5.80 -3.40
C GLY A 138 15.19 -5.97 -1.93
N TYR A 139 14.68 -4.94 -1.24
CA TYR A 139 14.12 -5.05 0.10
C TYR A 139 12.90 -5.98 0.05
N THR A 140 12.77 -6.79 1.09
CA THR A 140 11.61 -7.65 1.27
C THR A 140 10.96 -7.35 2.60
N GLU A 141 9.66 -7.10 2.59
CA GLU A 141 8.88 -6.92 3.80
C GLU A 141 7.81 -7.98 3.88
N GLU A 142 7.62 -8.53 5.07
CA GLU A 142 6.41 -9.29 5.33
C GLU A 142 5.27 -8.33 5.66
N VAL A 143 4.21 -8.38 4.86
CA VAL A 143 2.99 -7.60 5.05
C VAL A 143 1.81 -8.56 5.20
N TYR A 144 0.64 -8.01 5.51
CA TYR A 144 -0.59 -8.81 5.48
C TYR A 144 -1.26 -8.69 4.12
N GLY A 145 -1.65 -9.84 3.58
CA GLY A 145 -2.52 -9.97 2.43
C GLY A 145 -3.93 -10.37 2.84
N PHE A 146 -4.89 -10.14 1.96
CA PHE A 146 -6.28 -10.52 2.18
C PHE A 146 -6.94 -11.00 0.89
N ASP A 147 -7.69 -12.10 1.01
CA ASP A 147 -8.56 -12.63 -0.03
C ASP A 147 -9.96 -12.02 0.11
N ILE A 148 -10.25 -11.00 -0.71
CA ILE A 148 -11.50 -10.24 -0.64
C ILE A 148 -12.47 -10.77 -1.72
N PRO A 149 -13.66 -11.26 -1.35
CA PRO A 149 -14.70 -11.62 -2.31
C PRO A 149 -15.14 -10.38 -3.11
N VAL A 150 -15.14 -10.49 -4.43
CA VAL A 150 -15.52 -9.40 -5.34
C VAL A 150 -16.91 -9.69 -5.90
N PRO A 151 -17.94 -8.88 -5.59
CA PRO A 151 -19.29 -9.10 -6.09
C PRO A 151 -19.44 -8.77 -7.59
N ALA A 152 -18.77 -7.70 -8.04
CA ALA A 152 -18.78 -7.23 -9.42
C ALA A 152 -17.51 -6.43 -9.72
N ILE A 153 -17.06 -6.46 -10.99
CA ILE A 153 -15.96 -5.63 -11.50
C ILE A 153 -16.53 -4.26 -11.90
N ASP A 154 -15.73 -3.21 -11.75
CA ASP A 154 -16.08 -1.81 -12.01
C ASP A 154 -17.23 -1.25 -11.13
N GLU A 155 -17.59 -1.96 -10.06
CA GLU A 155 -18.59 -1.53 -9.07
C GLU A 155 -17.97 -1.37 -7.69
N GLU A 156 -18.39 -0.33 -6.96
CA GLU A 156 -17.99 -0.13 -5.57
C GLU A 156 -18.77 -1.08 -4.65
N PHE A 157 -18.09 -1.68 -3.69
CA PHE A 157 -18.67 -2.50 -2.65
C PHE A 157 -18.09 -2.17 -1.28
N ASP A 158 -18.84 -2.53 -0.23
CA ASP A 158 -18.45 -2.23 1.15
C ASP A 158 -17.50 -3.31 1.69
N VAL A 159 -16.41 -2.86 2.30
CA VAL A 159 -15.48 -3.70 3.05
C VAL A 159 -15.22 -3.04 4.40
N ALA A 160 -15.38 -3.81 5.47
CA ALA A 160 -15.04 -3.35 6.81
C ALA A 160 -13.66 -3.87 7.20
N LEU A 161 -12.84 -2.99 7.79
CA LEU A 161 -11.53 -3.36 8.32
C LEU A 161 -11.51 -3.32 9.85
N LEU A 162 -10.81 -4.25 10.46
CA LEU A 162 -10.55 -4.30 11.89
C LEU A 162 -9.14 -3.78 12.17
N GLY A 163 -9.04 -2.60 12.79
CA GLY A 163 -7.75 -2.09 13.24
C GLY A 163 -7.27 -2.76 14.53
N GLU A 164 -5.99 -2.57 14.89
CA GLU A 164 -5.36 -3.13 16.11
C GLU A 164 -6.10 -2.78 17.42
N LYS A 165 -6.88 -1.69 17.42
CA LYS A 165 -7.68 -1.26 18.58
C LYS A 165 -9.00 -2.03 18.73
N GLY A 166 -9.26 -3.04 17.88
CA GLY A 166 -10.46 -3.85 17.92
C GLY A 166 -11.73 -3.13 17.45
N LYS A 167 -11.58 -2.05 16.66
CA LYS A 167 -12.70 -1.30 16.08
C LYS A 167 -12.79 -1.57 14.58
N TRP A 168 -14.01 -1.81 14.12
CA TRP A 168 -14.36 -1.93 12.70
C TRP A 168 -14.60 -0.57 12.06
N TYR A 169 -14.17 -0.41 10.81
CA TYR A 169 -14.32 0.80 10.00
C TYR A 169 -14.81 0.43 8.61
N ASP A 170 -15.87 1.10 8.15
CA ASP A 170 -16.43 0.94 6.81
C ASP A 170 -15.56 1.66 5.78
N HIS A 171 -15.31 0.98 4.66
CA HIS A 171 -14.63 1.51 3.49
C HIS A 171 -15.33 1.06 2.22
N LYS A 172 -15.23 1.91 1.19
CA LYS A 172 -15.64 1.57 -0.17
C LYS A 172 -14.42 1.17 -0.99
N VAL A 173 -14.54 0.05 -1.69
CA VAL A 173 -13.51 -0.45 -2.57
C VAL A 173 -14.10 -0.84 -3.93
N SER A 174 -13.27 -0.85 -4.96
CA SER A 174 -13.67 -1.33 -6.30
C SER A 174 -12.50 -2.03 -6.98
N VAL A 175 -12.81 -3.02 -7.82
CA VAL A 175 -11.83 -3.74 -8.63
C VAL A 175 -12.06 -3.40 -10.09
N LYS A 176 -11.00 -3.00 -10.81
CA LYS A 176 -11.08 -2.50 -12.19
C LYS A 176 -10.02 -3.11 -13.09
N ASP A 177 -10.23 -2.95 -14.39
CA ASP A 177 -9.29 -3.28 -15.47
C ASP A 177 -8.58 -4.65 -15.30
N PRO A 178 -9.34 -5.76 -15.17
CA PRO A 178 -8.75 -7.09 -15.03
C PRO A 178 -8.00 -7.51 -16.30
N VAL A 179 -6.72 -7.82 -16.16
CA VAL A 179 -5.83 -8.29 -17.22
C VAL A 179 -5.48 -9.75 -16.95
N LYS A 180 -5.83 -10.65 -17.87
CA LYS A 180 -5.59 -12.10 -17.69
C LYS A 180 -4.09 -12.38 -17.62
N THR A 181 -3.67 -13.03 -16.54
CA THR A 181 -2.31 -13.51 -16.34
C THR A 181 -2.22 -14.90 -16.99
N GLY A 182 -1.29 -15.11 -17.92
CA GLY A 182 -1.16 -16.40 -18.63
C GLY A 182 -1.02 -17.56 -17.63
N ASP A 183 -1.69 -18.68 -17.88
CA ASP A 183 -1.88 -19.80 -16.94
C ASP A 183 -0.57 -20.16 -16.18
N VAL A 184 -0.46 -19.71 -14.92
CA VAL A 184 0.57 -20.18 -13.99
C VAL A 184 -0.07 -21.32 -13.21
N GLU A 185 0.31 -22.55 -13.55
CA GLU A 185 0.00 -23.73 -12.73
C GLU A 185 0.57 -23.51 -11.32
N GLU A 186 -0.28 -23.63 -10.29
CA GLU A 186 0.14 -23.78 -8.89
C GLU A 186 1.22 -24.86 -8.80
N THR A 187 2.48 -24.48 -8.56
CA THR A 187 3.46 -25.40 -8.01
C THR A 187 3.16 -25.54 -6.53
N THR A 188 2.44 -26.60 -6.17
CA THR A 188 2.32 -27.10 -4.80
C THR A 188 3.71 -27.35 -4.23
N ASP A 189 4.20 -26.46 -3.35
CA ASP A 189 5.42 -26.72 -2.60
C ASP A 189 5.05 -27.38 -1.27
N ASP A 190 5.03 -28.71 -1.32
CA ASP A 190 4.86 -29.60 -0.19
C ASP A 190 6.22 -30.27 0.02
N THR A 191 7.03 -29.82 0.99
CA THR A 191 8.00 -30.67 1.71
C THR A 191 8.42 -30.06 3.06
N ASP A 192 7.99 -30.76 4.10
CA ASP A 192 8.48 -30.74 5.48
C ASP A 192 10.03 -30.74 5.65
N LYS A 193 10.52 -29.76 6.42
CA LYS A 193 11.24 -29.92 7.70
C LYS A 193 12.23 -31.09 7.88
N LYS A 194 13.55 -30.80 7.98
CA LYS A 194 14.39 -31.31 9.10
C LYS A 194 15.74 -30.59 9.29
N GLU A 195 16.12 -30.56 10.56
CA GLU A 195 17.22 -29.88 11.22
C GLU A 195 18.63 -30.48 10.99
N ASP A 196 19.62 -29.60 11.14
CA ASP A 196 20.82 -29.71 12.03
C ASP A 196 22.24 -29.92 11.44
N SER A 197 23.11 -29.01 11.93
CA SER A 197 24.53 -29.13 12.31
C SER A 197 25.67 -28.85 11.31
N SER A 198 26.49 -27.86 11.72
CA SER A 198 27.97 -27.73 11.72
C SER A 198 28.79 -28.55 10.69
N ASP A 199 29.83 -28.04 10.02
CA ASP A 199 31.03 -27.40 10.59
C ASP A 199 31.95 -26.90 9.45
N LYS A 200 32.51 -25.68 9.63
CA LYS A 200 33.93 -25.29 9.49
C LYS A 200 34.77 -25.46 8.19
N GLU A 201 35.31 -24.30 7.79
CA GLU A 201 36.64 -23.96 7.23
C GLU A 201 36.94 -23.92 5.70
N THR A 202 37.20 -22.67 5.26
CA THR A 202 38.49 -22.14 4.73
C THR A 202 38.87 -22.30 3.24
N ALA A 203 39.05 -21.10 2.64
CA ALA A 203 40.10 -20.63 1.72
C ALA A 203 39.82 -20.42 0.21
N GLU A 204 40.17 -19.18 -0.18
CA GLU A 204 40.77 -18.69 -1.44
C GLU A 204 39.94 -18.48 -2.72
N LYS A 205 39.56 -17.21 -2.92
CA LYS A 205 40.02 -16.27 -3.97
C LYS A 205 40.31 -16.81 -5.39
N ALA A 206 39.53 -16.32 -6.37
CA ALA A 206 39.93 -15.73 -7.66
C ALA A 206 38.65 -15.51 -8.50
N ASP A 207 38.27 -14.27 -8.81
CA ASP A 207 38.63 -13.51 -10.02
C ASP A 207 37.58 -13.66 -11.14
N ALA A 208 37.46 -12.61 -11.93
CA ALA A 208 36.34 -12.14 -12.71
C ALA A 208 35.96 -12.97 -13.94
N SER A 209 34.68 -12.90 -14.29
CA SER A 209 34.17 -12.57 -15.64
C SER A 209 32.64 -12.42 -15.51
N LYS A 210 32.09 -11.21 -15.60
CA LYS A 210 31.59 -10.60 -16.84
C LYS A 210 30.78 -11.60 -17.69
N ASP A 211 29.45 -11.47 -17.61
CA ASP A 211 28.59 -11.62 -18.77
C ASP A 211 27.46 -10.58 -18.69
N GLU A 212 27.59 -9.60 -19.59
CA GLU A 212 26.58 -8.63 -19.96
C GLU A 212 25.34 -9.37 -20.47
N LYS A 213 24.19 -9.16 -19.86
CA LYS A 213 22.91 -9.36 -20.54
C LYS A 213 22.34 -7.99 -20.88
N THR A 214 22.62 -7.59 -22.11
CA THR A 214 22.07 -6.46 -22.83
C THR A 214 20.54 -6.59 -22.86
N SER A 215 19.84 -5.68 -22.17
CA SER A 215 18.48 -5.28 -22.52
C SER A 215 18.60 -3.99 -23.33
N ASP A 216 18.34 -4.11 -24.62
CA ASP A 216 18.10 -2.99 -25.54
C ASP A 216 16.84 -2.25 -25.08
N ASP A 217 17.00 -1.28 -24.19
CA ASP A 217 16.08 -0.16 -24.06
C ASP A 217 16.81 1.09 -24.50
N LYS A 218 16.14 1.86 -25.34
CA LYS A 218 16.66 3.02 -26.05
C LYS A 218 16.97 4.15 -25.04
N LYS A 219 18.11 4.04 -24.36
CA LYS A 219 18.66 5.00 -23.41
C LYS A 219 18.86 6.33 -24.14
N SER A 220 18.08 7.32 -23.75
CA SER A 220 18.39 8.72 -24.04
C SER A 220 19.81 8.97 -23.51
N GLU A 221 20.76 9.27 -24.39
CA GLU A 221 22.10 9.72 -23.96
C GLU A 221 21.91 11.05 -23.22
N GLY A 222 21.95 11.01 -21.88
CA GLY A 222 21.83 12.21 -21.05
C GLY A 222 22.93 13.23 -21.36
N LYS A 223 22.69 14.48 -20.98
CA LYS A 223 23.64 15.58 -21.23
C LYS A 223 24.77 15.53 -20.21
N LYS A 224 25.99 15.81 -20.66
CA LYS A 224 27.11 16.07 -19.75
C LYS A 224 27.19 17.56 -19.41
N LEU A 225 27.94 17.89 -18.36
CA LEU A 225 28.12 19.29 -17.95
C LEU A 225 28.67 20.15 -19.10
N GLU A 226 29.57 19.61 -19.94
CA GLU A 226 30.15 20.36 -21.07
C GLU A 226 29.11 20.77 -22.11
N ASP A 227 28.01 20.02 -22.24
CA ASP A 227 26.92 20.32 -23.17
C ASP A 227 26.11 21.53 -22.71
N LEU A 228 26.04 21.78 -21.39
CA LEU A 228 25.33 22.90 -20.79
C LEU A 228 26.09 24.22 -20.90
N LYS A 229 27.42 24.18 -21.11
CA LYS A 229 28.29 25.37 -21.30
C LYS A 229 28.13 26.42 -20.20
N LEU A 230 28.04 25.95 -18.96
CA LEU A 230 27.88 26.82 -17.79
C LEU A 230 29.23 27.38 -17.36
N GLU A 231 29.21 28.63 -16.87
CA GLU A 231 30.34 29.22 -16.16
C GLU A 231 30.31 28.79 -14.69
N ASP A 232 31.47 28.86 -14.03
CA ASP A 232 31.58 28.63 -12.60
C ASP A 232 30.57 29.49 -11.81
N GLY A 233 29.89 28.86 -10.86
CA GLY A 233 28.85 29.49 -10.05
C GLY A 233 27.85 28.49 -9.48
N THR A 234 26.90 29.01 -8.72
CA THR A 234 25.83 28.22 -8.10
C THR A 234 24.56 28.33 -8.93
N TYR A 235 23.95 27.18 -9.19
CA TYR A 235 22.73 27.02 -9.94
C TYR A 235 21.74 26.17 -9.13
N GLU A 236 20.48 26.24 -9.50
CA GLU A 236 19.40 25.41 -8.97
C GLU A 236 18.81 24.61 -10.12
N PHE A 237 18.62 23.31 -9.88
CA PHE A 237 17.99 22.38 -10.81
C PHE A 237 16.86 21.66 -10.08
N ASP A 238 15.73 21.49 -10.74
CA ASP A 238 14.70 20.56 -10.28
C ASP A 238 15.29 19.15 -10.31
N VAL A 239 15.14 18.44 -9.19
CA VAL A 239 15.68 17.09 -9.00
C VAL A 239 14.55 16.14 -8.68
N THR A 240 14.51 15.03 -9.40
CA THR A 240 13.61 13.92 -9.12
C THR A 240 14.41 12.76 -8.56
N LEU A 241 14.00 12.26 -7.40
CA LEU A 241 14.47 10.99 -6.84
C LEU A 241 13.46 9.91 -7.21
N THR A 242 13.93 8.79 -7.75
CA THR A 242 13.13 7.57 -7.92
C THR A 242 13.87 6.37 -7.34
N GLY A 243 13.16 5.29 -7.05
CA GLY A 243 13.71 4.11 -6.39
C GLY A 243 13.32 4.00 -4.91
N GLY A 244 13.84 2.97 -4.24
CA GLY A 244 13.39 2.54 -2.92
C GLY A 244 11.88 2.27 -2.85
N THR A 245 11.29 2.49 -1.67
CA THR A 245 9.85 2.29 -1.44
C THR A 245 8.99 3.49 -1.85
N GLY A 246 9.47 4.45 -2.65
CA GLY A 246 8.70 5.67 -3.03
C GLY A 246 8.44 6.70 -1.90
N ARG A 247 8.72 6.35 -0.64
CA ARG A 247 8.48 7.20 0.55
C ARG A 247 9.60 8.22 0.79
N ALA A 248 10.78 7.95 0.28
CA ALA A 248 11.92 8.85 0.38
C ALA A 248 11.82 9.94 -0.68
N THR A 249 12.17 11.15 -0.31
CA THR A 249 12.24 12.29 -1.23
C THR A 249 13.48 13.11 -0.93
N VAL A 250 13.90 13.91 -1.90
CA VAL A 250 14.93 14.94 -1.74
C VAL A 250 14.32 16.32 -1.95
N GLU A 251 14.92 17.34 -1.33
CA GLU A 251 14.53 18.72 -1.57
C GLU A 251 14.79 19.10 -3.03
N SER A 252 13.77 19.67 -3.68
CA SER A 252 13.84 20.18 -5.05
C SER A 252 13.27 21.60 -5.10
N PRO A 253 13.93 22.55 -5.77
CA PRO A 253 15.17 22.38 -6.54
C PRO A 253 16.41 22.18 -5.66
N ALA A 254 17.37 21.40 -6.16
CA ALA A 254 18.66 21.20 -5.51
C ALA A 254 19.68 22.23 -6.00
N LYS A 255 20.58 22.64 -5.09
CA LYS A 255 21.70 23.53 -5.43
C LYS A 255 22.82 22.72 -6.06
N VAL A 256 23.36 23.23 -7.17
CA VAL A 256 24.50 22.65 -7.89
C VAL A 256 25.57 23.72 -8.05
N GLU A 257 26.75 23.48 -7.49
CA GLU A 257 27.93 24.32 -7.67
C GLU A 257 28.73 23.80 -8.87
N ILE A 258 28.98 24.68 -9.85
CA ILE A 258 29.88 24.44 -10.95
C ILE A 258 31.21 25.12 -10.63
N LYS A 259 32.29 24.35 -10.61
CA LYS A 259 33.63 24.86 -10.36
C LYS A 259 34.66 24.00 -11.07
N ASP A 260 35.61 24.62 -11.76
CA ASP A 260 36.69 23.89 -12.44
C ASP A 260 36.18 22.80 -13.42
N LYS A 261 34.99 23.02 -14.01
CA LYS A 261 34.24 22.06 -14.86
C LYS A 261 33.77 20.79 -14.15
N GLU A 262 33.64 20.82 -12.84
CA GLU A 262 32.98 19.79 -12.06
C GLU A 262 31.66 20.35 -11.52
N ALA A 263 30.64 19.50 -11.46
CA ALA A 263 29.34 19.84 -10.90
C ALA A 263 29.14 19.07 -9.60
N THR A 264 28.87 19.78 -8.51
CA THR A 264 28.60 19.19 -7.20
C THR A 264 27.21 19.61 -6.74
N ALA A 265 26.32 18.64 -6.52
CA ALA A 265 24.96 18.88 -6.02
C ALA A 265 24.90 18.74 -4.50
N THR A 266 24.19 19.67 -3.85
CA THR A 266 23.75 19.54 -2.47
C THR A 266 22.40 18.83 -2.42
N ILE A 267 22.39 17.58 -1.96
CA ILE A 267 21.20 16.73 -1.86
C ILE A 267 20.75 16.69 -0.40
N ILE A 268 19.55 17.21 -0.12
CA ILE A 268 18.94 17.20 1.20
C ILE A 268 17.81 16.16 1.19
N TRP A 269 17.93 15.10 1.98
CA TRP A 269 16.90 14.07 2.09
C TRP A 269 15.70 14.55 2.90
N SER A 270 14.57 13.83 2.82
CA SER A 270 13.40 14.07 3.66
C SER A 270 13.54 13.55 5.10
N SER A 271 14.65 12.88 5.42
CA SER A 271 14.93 12.24 6.71
C SER A 271 16.37 12.49 7.18
N PRO A 272 16.62 12.55 8.50
CA PRO A 272 17.95 12.63 9.09
C PRO A 272 18.67 11.27 9.18
N ASN A 273 18.01 10.17 8.80
CA ASN A 273 18.49 8.82 9.05
C ASN A 273 19.22 8.21 7.85
N TYR A 274 19.96 9.03 7.09
CA TYR A 274 20.87 8.55 6.05
C TYR A 274 22.32 8.79 6.45
N ASP A 275 23.12 7.73 6.45
CA ASP A 275 24.49 7.72 7.00
C ASP A 275 25.55 8.00 5.93
N TYR A 276 25.35 7.50 4.71
CA TYR A 276 26.22 7.78 3.56
C TYR A 276 25.48 7.56 2.23
N MET A 277 26.01 8.18 1.18
CA MET A 277 25.65 7.89 -0.21
C MET A 277 26.83 7.25 -0.94
N ILE A 278 26.56 6.46 -1.97
CA ILE A 278 27.55 5.94 -2.91
C ILE A 278 27.16 6.42 -4.30
N VAL A 279 28.11 7.06 -4.98
CA VAL A 279 27.97 7.52 -6.37
C VAL A 279 29.17 7.01 -7.15
N ASP A 280 28.95 6.28 -8.23
CA ASP A 280 30.00 5.63 -9.03
C ASP A 280 31.01 4.80 -8.20
N GLY A 281 30.53 4.19 -7.11
CA GLY A 281 31.35 3.39 -6.19
C GLY A 281 32.15 4.18 -5.15
N GLU A 282 32.06 5.51 -5.14
CA GLU A 282 32.67 6.36 -4.12
C GLU A 282 31.69 6.72 -3.01
N LYS A 283 32.13 6.63 -1.74
CA LYS A 283 31.30 6.94 -0.56
C LYS A 283 31.37 8.42 -0.19
N TYR A 284 30.20 9.01 0.05
CA TYR A 284 29.98 10.39 0.47
C TYR A 284 29.28 10.42 1.83
N GLU A 285 29.87 11.11 2.81
CA GLU A 285 29.31 11.31 4.15
C GLU A 285 28.48 12.61 4.22
N PRO A 286 27.51 12.72 5.15
CA PRO A 286 26.70 13.91 5.27
C PRO A 286 27.53 15.11 5.74
N VAL A 287 27.28 16.28 5.16
CA VAL A 287 28.00 17.53 5.47
C VAL A 287 27.43 18.26 6.69
N ASN A 288 26.24 17.88 7.14
CA ASN A 288 25.56 18.46 8.30
C ASN A 288 25.52 17.48 9.49
N LYS A 289 25.37 18.04 10.70
CA LYS A 289 25.22 17.27 11.95
C LYS A 289 23.80 17.32 12.54
N ASP A 290 23.01 18.30 12.10
CA ASP A 290 21.68 18.58 12.61
C ASP A 290 20.72 18.75 11.41
N GLY A 291 19.46 18.34 11.58
CA GLY A 291 18.45 18.37 10.52
C GLY A 291 18.52 17.14 9.62
N ASN A 292 17.85 17.22 8.46
CA ASN A 292 17.82 16.11 7.51
C ASN A 292 19.19 15.87 6.88
N SER A 293 19.51 14.61 6.53
CA SER A 293 20.81 14.25 5.97
C SER A 293 21.05 15.02 4.68
N THR A 294 22.16 15.74 4.63
CA THR A 294 22.57 16.57 3.49
C THR A 294 23.91 16.06 2.97
N PHE A 295 23.99 15.81 1.67
CA PHE A 295 25.19 15.30 1.00
C PHE A 295 25.65 16.26 -0.08
N GLU A 296 26.95 16.31 -0.33
CA GLU A 296 27.53 16.93 -1.50
C GLU A 296 28.07 15.83 -2.41
N ILE A 297 27.45 15.63 -3.57
CA ILE A 297 27.77 14.54 -4.51
C ILE A 297 28.07 15.09 -5.91
N PRO A 298 28.93 14.43 -6.70
CA PRO A 298 29.15 14.83 -8.09
C PRO A 298 27.91 14.57 -8.94
N VAL A 299 27.64 15.48 -9.90
CA VAL A 299 26.62 15.28 -10.94
C VAL A 299 27.32 14.83 -12.21
N THR A 300 27.14 13.57 -12.58
CA THR A 300 27.83 12.97 -13.74
C THR A 300 27.04 13.08 -15.04
N VAL A 301 25.72 13.27 -14.92
CA VAL A 301 24.81 13.38 -16.06
C VAL A 301 23.54 14.18 -15.72
N PHE A 302 22.99 14.87 -16.72
CA PHE A 302 21.76 15.65 -16.65
C PHE A 302 20.70 15.09 -17.61
N ASP A 303 19.42 15.39 -17.37
CA ASP A 303 18.25 14.93 -18.14
C ASP A 303 18.16 13.40 -18.31
N THR A 304 18.83 12.65 -17.45
CA THR A 304 18.75 11.19 -17.39
C THR A 304 18.99 10.73 -15.96
N GLU A 305 18.68 9.47 -15.72
CA GLU A 305 18.81 8.84 -14.41
C GLU A 305 20.30 8.58 -14.09
N MET A 306 20.74 9.17 -12.98
CA MET A 306 22.03 8.93 -12.35
C MET A 306 21.82 7.96 -11.18
N GLU A 307 22.44 6.79 -11.24
CA GLU A 307 22.35 5.77 -10.19
C GLU A 307 23.11 6.23 -8.94
N VAL A 308 22.47 6.07 -7.78
CA VAL A 308 23.07 6.32 -6.47
C VAL A 308 22.57 5.28 -5.48
N THR A 309 23.41 4.90 -4.52
CA THR A 309 23.00 4.05 -3.40
C THR A 309 23.03 4.89 -2.13
N ALA A 310 22.04 4.77 -1.25
CA ALA A 310 22.03 5.48 0.04
C ALA A 310 21.78 4.51 1.19
N ASP A 311 22.57 4.63 2.25
CA ASP A 311 22.41 3.84 3.46
C ASP A 311 21.47 4.53 4.45
N THR A 312 20.45 3.81 4.90
CA THR A 312 19.53 4.29 5.94
C THR A 312 19.52 3.40 7.17
N VAL A 313 19.50 4.05 8.34
CA VAL A 313 19.38 3.41 9.66
C VAL A 313 18.00 3.58 10.30
N ALA A 314 17.04 4.14 9.56
CA ALA A 314 15.69 4.38 10.06
C ALA A 314 14.96 3.08 10.49
N MET A 315 15.42 1.92 10.01
CA MET A 315 14.77 0.62 10.18
C MET A 315 15.43 -0.29 11.24
N SER A 316 16.17 0.28 12.19
CA SER A 316 16.91 -0.44 13.27
C SER A 316 18.11 -1.28 12.81
N THR A 317 18.20 -1.60 11.52
CA THR A 317 19.39 -2.12 10.83
C THR A 317 19.76 -1.20 9.67
N PRO A 318 21.06 -1.00 9.36
CA PRO A 318 21.49 -0.29 8.17
C PRO A 318 21.08 -1.02 6.89
N HIS A 319 20.57 -0.29 5.91
CA HIS A 319 20.21 -0.80 4.59
C HIS A 319 20.73 0.13 3.51
N GLU A 320 21.55 -0.40 2.60
CA GLU A 320 21.89 0.25 1.33
C GLU A 320 20.72 0.06 0.36
N ILE A 321 20.17 1.17 -0.14
CA ILE A 321 19.03 1.20 -1.06
C ILE A 321 19.46 1.92 -2.33
N ASP A 322 19.17 1.32 -3.48
CA ASP A 322 19.45 1.91 -4.79
C ASP A 322 18.34 2.87 -5.21
N TYR A 323 18.76 4.03 -5.70
CA TYR A 323 17.93 5.11 -6.21
C TYR A 323 18.49 5.62 -7.54
N THR A 324 17.68 6.40 -8.24
CA THR A 324 18.15 7.26 -9.32
C THR A 324 17.79 8.71 -9.05
N LEU A 325 18.71 9.61 -9.41
CA LEU A 325 18.52 11.05 -9.39
C LEU A 325 18.50 11.55 -10.84
N ASN A 326 17.52 12.39 -11.17
CA ASN A 326 17.48 13.09 -12.45
C ASN A 326 17.49 14.60 -12.21
N PHE A 327 18.50 15.28 -12.79
CA PHE A 327 18.65 16.72 -12.76
C PHE A 327 18.11 17.31 -14.08
N ASP A 328 16.98 18.01 -14.02
CA ASP A 328 16.37 18.62 -15.20
C ASP A 328 17.09 19.92 -15.59
N SER A 329 17.89 19.86 -16.64
CA SER A 329 18.64 21.01 -17.14
C SER A 329 17.78 22.13 -17.71
N SER A 330 16.52 21.84 -18.07
CA SER A 330 15.58 22.85 -18.58
C SER A 330 15.04 23.75 -17.46
N SER A 331 15.06 23.26 -16.21
CA SER A 331 14.65 24.00 -15.02
C SER A 331 15.71 24.96 -14.48
N MET A 332 16.94 24.87 -15.01
CA MET A 332 18.13 25.52 -14.48
C MET A 332 17.94 27.02 -14.24
N LYS A 333 18.22 27.46 -13.01
CA LYS A 333 18.28 28.88 -12.62
C LYS A 333 19.60 29.17 -11.96
N LYS A 334 20.18 30.35 -12.25
CA LYS A 334 21.36 30.81 -11.51
C LYS A 334 20.91 31.27 -10.13
N ALA A 335 21.53 30.74 -9.07
CA ALA A 335 21.21 31.17 -7.72
C ALA A 335 21.64 32.63 -7.52
N GLU A 336 20.76 33.46 -6.96
CA GLU A 336 21.12 34.84 -6.59
C GLU A 336 22.09 34.82 -5.40
N LYS A 337 23.07 35.71 -5.44
CA LYS A 337 24.11 35.86 -4.41
C LYS A 337 23.60 36.51 -3.13
#